data_AF-T0ZAQ7-F1
#
_entry.id   AF-T0ZAQ7-F1
#
_cell.length_a   1.000
_cell.length_b   1.000
_cell.length_c   1.000
_cell.angle_alpha   90.00
_cell.angle_beta   90.00
_cell.angle_gamma   90.00
#
_symmetry.space_group_name_H-M   'P 1'
#
loop_
_entity.id
_entity.type
_entity.pdbx_description
1 polymer ?
#
loop_
_entity_poly.entity_id
_entity_poly.type
_entity_poly.pdbx_seq_one_letter_code
_entity_poly.pdbx_strand_id
1 'polypeptide(L)'
;MYDLTNTPNPHTAQGDARVSPSHSPEAHHPAGVGSEQPKPQFLAMLREALTEPGRISKAYTLFHAYSFGNALWIAGQLWARGEPLAPIASFNRWRELGRVVKKGSKALCMSMPVTVKAKADTKQAGADPGTEQDDSRRVLFVV
;
A
#
# COMPACT_ATOMS: atom_id res chain seq x y z
N MET A 1 -66.95 19.63 24.69
CA MET A 1 -67.32 18.20 24.64
C MET A 1 -66.00 17.42 24.60
N TYR A 2 -65.74 16.62 25.64
CA TYR A 2 -64.52 15.85 25.96
C TYR A 2 -64.12 14.85 24.83
N ASP A 3 -62.91 14.29 24.68
CA ASP A 3 -62.00 13.74 25.70
C ASP A 3 -60.54 13.46 25.20
N LEU A 4 -59.59 13.46 26.14
CA LEU A 4 -58.18 13.02 26.11
C LEU A 4 -58.10 11.62 26.77
N THR A 5 -57.63 10.56 26.11
CA THR A 5 -56.99 9.38 26.77
C THR A 5 -56.44 8.43 25.69
N ASN A 6 -55.12 8.25 25.56
CA ASN A 6 -54.24 7.34 26.30
C ASN A 6 -53.84 6.10 25.46
N THR A 7 -52.55 6.09 25.10
CA THR A 7 -51.59 4.99 24.84
C THR A 7 -51.94 3.61 25.45
N PRO A 8 -51.43 2.45 24.93
CA PRO A 8 -49.99 2.22 24.75
C PRO A 8 -49.53 1.30 23.59
N ASN A 9 -48.22 1.40 23.35
CA ASN A 9 -47.40 0.53 22.52
C ASN A 9 -47.15 -0.81 23.25
N PRO A 10 -47.34 -1.98 22.64
CA PRO A 10 -46.77 -3.22 23.15
C PRO A 10 -45.58 -3.67 22.29
N HIS A 11 -44.38 -3.54 22.86
CA HIS A 11 -43.32 -4.49 22.59
C HIS A 11 -43.83 -5.90 22.94
N THR A 12 -44.06 -6.75 21.95
CA THR A 12 -43.98 -8.21 22.11
C THR A 12 -43.36 -8.81 20.86
N ALA A 13 -42.07 -9.13 21.00
CA ALA A 13 -41.35 -10.25 20.42
C ALA A 13 -41.99 -10.97 19.22
N GLN A 14 -41.34 -10.86 18.06
CA GLN A 14 -41.08 -12.03 17.23
C GLN A 14 -39.69 -11.83 16.60
N GLY A 15 -38.74 -12.66 17.03
CA GLY A 15 -37.39 -12.65 16.52
C GLY A 15 -37.38 -13.08 15.05
N ASP A 16 -37.00 -12.16 14.16
CA ASP A 16 -36.53 -12.51 12.84
C ASP A 16 -35.02 -12.29 12.80
N ALA A 17 -34.30 -13.40 12.85
CA ALA A 17 -32.88 -13.48 12.63
C ALA A 17 -32.54 -12.93 11.23
N ARG A 18 -32.26 -11.63 11.16
CA ARG A 18 -31.61 -11.04 9.99
C ARG A 18 -30.18 -11.58 9.96
N VAL A 19 -30.00 -12.67 9.24
CA VAL A 19 -28.69 -13.18 8.80
C VAL A 19 -28.03 -12.05 8.02
N SER A 20 -27.17 -11.31 8.69
CA SER A 20 -26.26 -10.37 8.03
C SER A 20 -25.30 -11.21 7.21
N PRO A 21 -25.20 -11.04 5.88
CA PRO A 21 -24.15 -11.71 5.14
C PRO A 21 -22.82 -11.14 5.63
N SER A 22 -22.11 -11.96 6.40
CA SER A 22 -20.71 -11.80 6.76
C SER A 22 -19.88 -11.83 5.48
N HIS A 23 -19.84 -10.71 4.76
CA HIS A 23 -18.72 -10.45 3.87
C HIS A 23 -17.58 -10.00 4.76
N SER A 24 -16.79 -10.99 5.21
CA SER A 24 -15.42 -10.73 5.66
C SER A 24 -14.76 -9.82 4.62
N PRO A 25 -14.09 -8.73 5.03
CA PRO A 25 -13.30 -7.94 4.10
C PRO A 25 -12.25 -8.90 3.54
N GLU A 26 -12.40 -9.27 2.28
CA GLU A 26 -11.46 -10.10 1.54
C GLU A 26 -10.07 -9.52 1.80
N ALA A 27 -9.25 -10.25 2.54
CA ALA A 27 -7.89 -9.86 2.78
C ALA A 27 -7.26 -9.64 1.41
N HIS A 28 -6.78 -8.42 1.16
CA HIS A 28 -5.98 -8.15 -0.01
C HIS A 28 -4.83 -9.16 0.01
N HIS A 29 -4.87 -10.14 -0.88
CA HIS A 29 -3.73 -10.99 -1.15
C HIS A 29 -2.53 -10.06 -1.35
N PRO A 30 -1.40 -10.25 -0.63
CA PRO A 30 -0.17 -9.58 -1.03
C PRO A 30 0.01 -9.88 -2.51
N ALA A 31 0.29 -8.83 -3.29
CA ALA A 31 0.48 -8.94 -4.73
C ALA A 31 1.26 -10.22 -5.03
N GLY A 32 0.64 -11.11 -5.81
CA GLY A 32 1.07 -12.49 -5.96
C GLY A 32 2.58 -12.60 -6.16
N VAL A 33 3.16 -13.56 -5.44
CA VAL A 33 4.47 -14.15 -5.71
C VAL A 33 4.46 -14.54 -7.20
N GLY A 34 4.96 -13.68 -8.08
CA GLY A 34 4.97 -13.93 -9.53
C GLY A 34 4.73 -12.73 -10.47
N SER A 35 4.35 -11.54 -9.99
CA SER A 35 4.43 -10.33 -10.83
C SER A 35 5.82 -9.72 -10.70
N GLU A 36 6.66 -9.79 -11.74
CA GLU A 36 7.88 -8.99 -11.82
C GLU A 36 7.49 -7.52 -11.67
N GLN A 37 7.79 -6.94 -10.52
CA GLN A 37 7.60 -5.51 -10.31
C GLN A 37 8.57 -4.79 -11.25
N PRO A 38 8.12 -3.74 -11.96
CA PRO A 38 8.99 -3.03 -12.90
C PRO A 38 10.18 -2.46 -12.13
N LYS A 39 11.39 -2.94 -12.46
CA LYS A 39 12.62 -2.49 -11.81
C LYS A 39 12.83 -0.99 -12.03
N PRO A 40 13.22 -0.22 -11.00
CA PRO A 40 13.47 1.19 -11.14
C PRO A 40 14.58 1.52 -12.14
N GLN A 41 14.24 2.00 -13.34
CA GLN A 41 15.18 2.52 -14.33
C GLN A 41 15.45 4.03 -14.11
N PHE A 42 16.13 4.35 -13.01
CA PHE A 42 16.34 5.74 -12.58
C PHE A 42 16.94 6.66 -13.65
N LEU A 43 18.00 6.21 -14.33
CA LEU A 43 18.69 7.04 -15.34
C LEU A 43 17.78 7.37 -16.53
N ALA A 44 16.98 6.40 -16.99
CA ALA A 44 16.06 6.60 -18.11
C ALA A 44 15.00 7.66 -17.78
N MET A 45 14.36 7.52 -16.61
CA MET A 45 13.38 8.50 -16.13
C MET A 45 13.99 9.89 -15.91
N LEU A 46 15.20 9.95 -15.37
CA LEU A 46 15.89 11.22 -15.14
C LEU A 46 16.19 11.91 -16.47
N ARG A 47 16.68 11.17 -17.47
CA ARG A 47 16.92 11.70 -18.81
C ARG A 47 15.65 12.27 -19.43
N GLU A 48 14.54 11.54 -19.33
CA GLU A 48 13.23 12.00 -19.81
C GLU A 48 12.77 13.27 -19.08
N ALA A 49 12.87 13.27 -17.75
CA ALA A 49 12.48 14.42 -16.92
C ALA A 49 13.34 15.68 -17.17
N LEU A 50 14.60 15.51 -17.58
CA LEU A 50 15.50 16.59 -17.98
C LEU A 50 15.24 17.10 -19.39
N THR A 51 14.67 16.27 -20.26
CA THR A 51 14.41 16.62 -21.67
C THR A 51 13.11 17.43 -21.80
N GLU A 52 12.12 17.15 -20.95
CA GLU A 52 10.84 17.85 -20.98
C GLU A 52 10.76 18.98 -19.94
N PRO A 53 10.51 20.24 -20.36
CA PRO A 53 10.39 21.36 -19.45
C PRO A 53 9.33 21.16 -18.37
N GLY A 54 9.71 21.40 -17.11
CA GLY A 54 8.80 21.43 -15.97
C GLY A 54 8.42 20.06 -15.39
N ARG A 55 8.84 18.93 -15.96
CA ARG A 55 8.56 17.60 -15.39
C ARG A 55 9.13 17.43 -13.99
N ILE A 56 10.40 17.80 -13.80
CA ILE A 56 11.07 17.72 -12.50
C ILE A 56 10.35 18.60 -11.46
N SER A 57 10.05 19.85 -11.83
CA SER A 57 9.37 20.79 -10.92
C SER A 57 8.00 20.27 -10.50
N LYS A 58 7.18 19.79 -11.44
CA LYS A 58 5.84 19.23 -11.14
C LYS A 58 5.91 18.02 -10.20
N ALA A 59 6.83 17.08 -10.47
CA ALA A 59 7.03 15.91 -9.61
C ALA A 59 7.48 16.32 -8.20
N TYR A 60 8.47 17.22 -8.11
CA TYR A 60 9.04 17.62 -6.83
C TYR A 60 8.07 18.43 -5.97
N THR A 61 7.23 19.29 -6.56
CA THR A 61 6.22 20.06 -5.80
C THR A 61 5.31 19.15 -4.99
N LEU A 62 4.84 18.03 -5.56
CA LEU A 62 3.91 17.13 -4.89
C LEU A 62 4.58 16.01 -4.09
N PHE A 63 5.76 15.55 -4.52
CA PHE A 63 6.40 14.35 -3.97
C PHE A 63 7.73 14.63 -3.26
N HIS A 64 7.98 15.87 -2.83
CA HIS A 64 9.19 16.27 -2.09
C HIS A 64 9.40 15.50 -0.78
N ALA A 65 8.36 14.89 -0.21
CA ALA A 65 8.46 14.05 0.98
C ALA A 65 9.15 12.69 0.71
N TYR A 66 9.34 12.34 -0.56
CA TYR A 66 10.00 11.11 -0.98
C TYR A 66 11.39 11.39 -1.54
N SER A 67 12.22 10.34 -1.64
CA SER A 67 13.50 10.47 -2.33
C SER A 67 13.28 10.91 -3.78
N PHE A 68 14.23 11.66 -4.33
CA PHE A 68 14.12 12.21 -5.69
C PHE A 68 13.84 11.13 -6.75
N GLY A 69 14.51 9.98 -6.64
CA GLY A 69 14.25 8.83 -7.51
C GLY A 69 12.83 8.28 -7.40
N ASN A 70 12.31 8.16 -6.17
CA ASN A 70 10.92 7.75 -5.96
C ASN A 70 9.92 8.81 -6.44
N ALA A 71 10.21 10.10 -6.26
CA ALA A 71 9.36 11.18 -6.78
C ALA A 71 9.20 11.10 -8.31
N LEU A 72 10.30 10.90 -9.04
CA LEU A 72 10.25 10.69 -10.49
C LEU A 72 9.57 9.36 -10.85
N TRP A 73 9.82 8.28 -10.11
CA TRP A 73 9.21 6.97 -10.35
C TRP A 73 7.68 6.98 -10.16
N ILE A 74 7.20 7.67 -9.12
CA ILE A 74 5.78 7.87 -8.88
C ILE A 74 5.15 8.70 -10.00
N ALA A 75 5.77 9.83 -10.35
CA ALA A 75 5.28 10.69 -11.41
C ALA A 75 5.21 9.95 -12.77
N GLY A 76 6.26 9.20 -13.11
CA GLY A 76 6.30 8.36 -14.31
C GLY A 76 5.19 7.32 -14.35
N GLN A 77 4.90 6.64 -13.23
CA GLN A 77 3.79 5.70 -13.16
C GLN A 77 2.42 6.37 -13.38
N LEU A 78 2.20 7.57 -12.82
CA LEU A 78 0.95 8.31 -13.02
C LEU A 78 0.81 8.79 -14.46
N TRP A 79 1.88 9.34 -15.05
CA TRP A 79 1.89 9.76 -16.45
C TRP A 79 1.62 8.58 -17.40
N ALA A 80 2.23 7.42 -17.15
CA ALA A 80 1.98 6.21 -17.93
C ALA A 80 0.53 5.71 -17.82
N ARG A 81 -0.16 6.00 -16.71
CA ARG A 81 -1.59 5.70 -16.50
C ARG A 81 -2.52 6.78 -17.06
N GLY A 82 -1.99 7.91 -17.53
CA GLY A 82 -2.77 9.08 -17.92
C GLY A 82 -3.46 9.76 -16.74
N GLU A 83 -2.98 9.53 -15.51
CA GLU A 83 -3.53 10.13 -14.29
C GLU A 83 -2.84 11.44 -13.96
N PRO A 84 -3.58 12.46 -13.47
CA PRO A 84 -2.96 13.71 -13.03
C PRO A 84 -2.10 13.47 -11.79
N LEU A 85 -1.04 14.25 -11.65
CA LEU A 85 -0.27 14.27 -10.41
C LEU A 85 -1.15 14.81 -9.28
N ALA A 86 -1.26 14.05 -8.20
CA ALA A 86 -2.06 14.40 -7.03
C ALA A 86 -1.38 13.87 -5.76
N PRO A 87 -1.74 14.37 -4.56
CA PRO A 87 -1.24 13.84 -3.30
C PRO A 87 -1.51 12.34 -3.19
N ILE A 88 -0.46 11.57 -2.87
CA ILE A 88 -0.54 10.13 -2.69
C ILE A 88 -0.46 9.77 -1.21
N ALA A 89 -1.04 8.63 -0.85
CA ALA A 89 -0.92 8.07 0.48
C ALA A 89 -1.09 6.55 0.46
N SER A 90 -0.66 5.88 1.54
CA SER A 90 -0.92 4.46 1.73
C SER A 90 -2.41 4.20 1.96
N PHE A 91 -2.84 2.95 1.75
CA PHE A 91 -4.21 2.53 2.00
C PHE A 91 -4.67 2.85 3.43
N ASN A 92 -3.84 2.53 4.43
CA ASN A 92 -4.12 2.82 5.83
C ASN A 92 -4.27 4.32 6.08
N ARG A 93 -3.41 5.14 5.47
CA ARG A 93 -3.49 6.58 5.62
C ARG A 93 -4.78 7.16 5.03
N TRP A 94 -5.25 6.65 3.90
CA TRP A 94 -6.56 7.04 3.37
C TRP A 94 -7.70 6.66 4.31
N ARG A 95 -7.64 5.43 4.87
CA ARG A 95 -8.64 4.95 5.82
C ARG A 95 -8.71 5.81 7.09
N GLU A 96 -7.56 6.20 7.65
CA GLU A 96 -7.48 7.13 8.80
C GLU A 96 -8.11 8.50 8.51
N LEU A 97 -8.01 8.96 7.27
CA LEU A 97 -8.61 10.22 6.80
C LEU A 97 -10.10 10.08 6.45
N GLY A 98 -10.72 8.93 6.70
CA GLY A 98 -12.12 8.65 6.34
C GLY A 98 -12.35 8.54 4.83
N ARG A 99 -11.30 8.29 4.04
CA ARG A 99 -11.35 8.12 2.59
C ARG A 99 -11.17 6.66 2.20
N VAL A 100 -11.71 6.29 1.04
CA VAL A 100 -11.65 4.92 0.52
C VAL A 100 -10.98 4.92 -0.86
N VAL A 101 -10.10 3.95 -1.10
CA VAL A 101 -9.49 3.75 -2.42
C VAL A 101 -10.52 3.14 -3.37
N LYS A 102 -10.59 3.66 -4.60
CA LYS A 102 -11.53 3.18 -5.62
C LYS A 102 -11.28 1.69 -5.91
N LYS A 103 -12.34 0.89 -5.94
CA LYS A 103 -12.27 -0.55 -6.26
C LYS A 103 -11.58 -0.76 -7.62
N GLY A 104 -10.63 -1.70 -7.67
CA GLY A 104 -9.85 -2.01 -8.87
C GLY A 104 -8.61 -1.12 -9.09
N SER A 105 -8.35 -0.15 -8.21
CA SER A 105 -7.13 0.67 -8.29
C SER A 105 -5.88 -0.15 -7.94
N LYS A 106 -4.79 0.10 -8.65
CA LYS A 106 -3.47 -0.51 -8.39
C LYS A 106 -2.58 0.47 -7.64
N ALA A 107 -1.84 -0.03 -6.64
CA ALA A 107 -0.86 0.75 -5.91
C ALA A 107 0.24 1.30 -6.83
N LEU A 108 0.92 2.35 -6.37
CA LEU A 108 2.14 2.86 -6.97
C LEU A 108 3.33 2.14 -6.31
N CYS A 109 4.31 1.73 -7.11
CA CYS A 109 5.52 1.06 -6.63
C CYS A 109 6.57 2.11 -6.23
N MET A 110 7.47 1.76 -5.31
CA MET A 110 8.56 2.63 -4.83
C MET A 110 9.76 1.76 -4.45
N SER A 111 10.97 2.26 -4.64
CA SER A 111 12.15 1.57 -4.15
C SER A 111 12.44 1.96 -2.70
N MET A 112 12.43 0.98 -1.79
CA MET A 112 12.77 1.19 -0.38
C MET A 112 13.86 0.23 0.08
N PRO A 113 14.91 0.71 0.78
CA PRO A 113 15.84 -0.15 1.46
C PRO A 113 15.17 -0.79 2.68
N VAL A 114 15.25 -2.11 2.80
CA VAL A 114 14.76 -2.90 3.92
C VAL A 114 15.91 -3.72 4.48
N THR A 115 16.21 -3.50 5.76
CA THR A 115 17.20 -4.30 6.49
C THR A 115 16.57 -5.61 6.90
N VAL A 116 17.13 -6.73 6.42
CA VAL A 116 16.69 -8.08 6.77
C VAL A 116 17.81 -8.84 7.47
N LYS A 117 17.45 -9.75 8.38
CA LYS A 117 18.41 -10.71 8.95
C LYS A 117 18.91 -11.63 7.83
N ALA A 118 20.21 -11.84 7.75
CA ALA A 118 20.77 -12.87 6.88
C ALA A 118 20.23 -14.22 7.34
N LYS A 119 19.75 -15.05 6.41
CA LYS A 119 19.52 -16.46 6.71
C LYS A 119 20.84 -17.17 6.49
N ALA A 120 21.29 -17.97 7.46
CA ALA A 120 22.42 -18.86 7.27
C ALA A 120 22.16 -19.72 6.03
N ASP A 121 23.10 -19.72 5.08
CA ASP A 121 23.00 -20.51 3.88
C ASP A 121 23.00 -22.00 4.27
N THR A 122 21.85 -22.67 4.19
CA THR A 122 21.79 -24.11 4.37
C THR A 122 22.42 -24.78 3.14
N LYS A 123 23.73 -25.06 3.22
CA LYS A 123 24.38 -26.08 2.39
C LYS A 123 25.29 -26.98 3.24
N GLN A 124 24.71 -28.14 3.57
CA GLN A 124 25.29 -29.46 3.86
C GLN A 124 26.32 -29.64 5.01
N ALA A 125 25.79 -30.31 6.05
CA ALA A 125 26.33 -31.50 6.72
C ALA A 125 27.80 -31.49 7.17
N GLY A 126 27.95 -31.23 8.48
CA GLY A 126 29.00 -31.81 9.30
C GLY A 126 29.97 -30.80 9.90
N ALA A 127 29.64 -30.27 11.09
CA ALA A 127 30.58 -30.01 12.19
C ALA A 127 29.86 -29.30 13.37
N ASP A 128 30.11 -29.84 14.56
CA ASP A 128 29.93 -29.40 15.96
C ASP A 128 28.99 -28.24 16.38
N PRO A 129 28.31 -28.37 17.55
CA PRO A 129 27.43 -27.34 18.11
C PRO A 129 28.23 -26.31 18.90
N GLY A 130 28.88 -25.39 18.19
CA GLY A 130 29.34 -24.11 18.74
C GLY A 130 28.44 -23.00 18.22
N THR A 131 27.46 -22.57 19.01
CA THR A 131 26.44 -21.60 18.61
C THR A 131 27.02 -20.19 18.51
N GLU A 132 27.73 -19.87 17.43
CA GLU A 132 27.97 -18.48 17.02
C GLU A 132 26.70 -17.98 16.31
N GLN A 133 25.98 -17.11 17.01
CA GLN A 133 24.79 -16.45 16.47
C GLN A 133 25.25 -15.37 15.49
N ASP A 134 25.26 -15.71 14.20
CA ASP A 134 25.50 -14.77 13.11
C ASP A 134 24.38 -13.71 13.05
N ASP A 135 24.58 -12.54 13.68
CA ASP A 135 23.71 -11.33 13.57
C ASP A 135 24.07 -10.50 12.33
N SER A 136 24.47 -11.15 11.23
CA SER A 136 24.67 -10.45 9.97
C SER A 136 23.34 -9.91 9.43
N ARG A 137 23.31 -8.60 9.15
CA ARG A 137 22.17 -7.91 8.53
C ARG A 137 22.53 -7.48 7.13
N ARG A 138 21.63 -7.69 6.18
CA ARG A 138 21.77 -7.23 4.79
C ARG A 138 20.65 -6.26 4.45
N VAL A 139 20.95 -5.29 3.59
CA VAL A 139 19.96 -4.34 3.06
C VAL A 139 19.53 -4.81 1.68
N LEU A 140 18.23 -5.02 1.51
CA LEU A 140 17.61 -5.33 0.23
C LEU A 140 16.77 -4.15 -0.22
N PHE A 141 16.83 -3.80 -1.50
CA PHE A 141 15.89 -2.83 -2.06
C PHE A 141 14.65 -3.57 -2.54
N VAL A 142 13.51 -3.25 -1.94
CA VAL A 142 12.20 -3.78 -2.31
C VAL A 142 11.50 -2.75 -3.19
N VAL A 143 10.73 -3.23 -4.18
CA VAL A 143 9.96 -2.44 -5.15
C VAL A 143 8.52 -2.91 -5.16
#